data_AF-A0A945MGK5-F1
#
_entry.id   AF-A0A945MGK5-F1
#
_cell.length_a   1.000
_cell.length_b   1.000
_cell.length_c   1.000
_cell.angle_alpha   90.00
_cell.angle_beta   90.00
_cell.angle_gamma   90.00
#
_symmetry.space_group_name_H-M   'P 1'
#
loop_
_entity.id
_entity.type
_entity.pdbx_description
1 polymer ?
#
loop_
_entity_poly.entity_id
_entity_poly.type
_entity_poly.pdbx_seq_one_letter_code
_entity_poly.pdbx_strand_id
1 'polypeptide(L)'
;MNHNYRSGLLEHILSMSRSALTLARLYKLDRDLILTGILVHDIGKLREINYDYESTLTKDGNLIGHLVISRDIVLEEANKIKKFPKGLLIKIEHIILSHQAKYNWNNSIKPAFKEALLVQSIKLMDGQLNVMDITFNEDRESGEFTNHFNYFKTHLYKGSDGTK
;
A
#
# COMPACT_ATOMS: atom_id res chain seq x y z
N MET A 1 -9.37 -1.89 -1.71
CA MET A 1 -9.08 -3.12 -0.93
C MET A 1 -7.77 -3.65 -1.47
N ASN A 2 -6.68 -3.59 -0.70
CA ASN A 2 -5.39 -4.18 -1.09
C ASN A 2 -5.12 -5.30 -0.12
N HIS A 3 -4.96 -6.53 -0.61
CA HIS A 3 -4.54 -7.70 0.17
C HIS A 3 -5.26 -7.85 1.52
N ASN A 4 -6.60 -7.76 1.52
CA ASN A 4 -7.40 -7.82 2.75
C ASN A 4 -7.66 -9.26 3.20
N TYR A 5 -6.59 -9.98 3.51
CA TYR A 5 -6.59 -11.36 4.01
C TYR A 5 -5.37 -11.58 4.90
N ARG A 6 -5.35 -12.70 5.63
CA ARG A 6 -4.24 -13.04 6.53
C ARG A 6 -2.93 -13.08 5.75
N SER A 7 -1.88 -12.45 6.28
CA SER A 7 -0.56 -12.29 5.62
C SER A 7 -0.52 -11.35 4.41
N GLY A 8 -1.65 -10.78 4.00
CA GLY A 8 -1.73 -9.92 2.83
C GLY A 8 -0.85 -8.66 2.92
N LEU A 9 -0.65 -8.09 4.11
CA LEU A 9 0.26 -6.95 4.29
C LEU A 9 1.72 -7.30 3.92
N LEU A 10 2.19 -8.51 4.24
CA LEU A 10 3.55 -8.93 3.94
C LEU A 10 3.74 -9.16 2.43
N GLU A 11 2.77 -9.81 1.79
CA GLU A 11 2.76 -10.02 0.33
C GLU A 11 2.76 -8.68 -0.40
N HIS A 12 1.93 -7.76 0.06
CA HIS A 12 1.85 -6.39 -0.44
C HIS A 12 3.20 -5.66 -0.36
N ILE A 13 3.82 -5.65 0.83
CA ILE A 13 5.14 -5.04 1.04
C ILE A 13 6.20 -5.67 0.14
N LEU A 14 6.19 -7.00 -0.02
CA LEU A 14 7.14 -7.72 -0.86
C LEU A 14 6.98 -7.34 -2.34
N SER A 15 5.75 -7.32 -2.85
CA SER A 15 5.46 -6.95 -4.24
C SER A 15 5.83 -5.50 -4.54
N MET A 16 5.46 -4.57 -3.66
CA MET A 16 5.86 -3.17 -3.75
C MET A 16 7.39 -3.01 -3.75
N SER A 17 8.09 -3.72 -2.86
CA SER A 17 9.55 -3.64 -2.75
C SER A 17 10.26 -4.13 -4.02
N ARG A 18 9.77 -5.23 -4.63
CA ARG A 18 10.29 -5.74 -5.91
C ARG A 18 10.14 -4.71 -7.03
N SER A 19 8.96 -4.11 -7.14
CA SER A 19 8.70 -3.05 -8.13
C SER A 19 9.58 -1.83 -7.90
N ALA A 20 9.74 -1.42 -6.64
CA ALA A 20 10.52 -0.26 -6.24
C ALA A 20 12.01 -0.41 -6.58
N LEU A 21 12.60 -1.59 -6.39
CA LEU A 21 14.02 -1.82 -6.71
C LEU A 21 14.34 -1.53 -8.18
N THR A 22 13.46 -1.93 -9.10
CA THR A 22 13.60 -1.67 -10.53
C THR A 22 13.37 -0.19 -10.84
N LEU A 23 12.26 0.39 -10.35
CA LEU A 23 11.85 1.75 -10.67
C LEU A 23 12.78 2.80 -10.05
N ALA A 24 13.27 2.59 -8.84
CA ALA A 24 14.23 3.47 -8.20
C ALA A 24 15.54 3.58 -9.01
N ARG A 25 16.01 2.45 -9.58
CA ARG A 25 17.19 2.44 -10.45
C ARG A 25 16.92 3.18 -11.76
N LEU A 26 15.78 2.94 -12.39
CA LEU A 26 15.39 3.56 -13.66
C LEU A 26 15.33 5.09 -13.53
N TYR A 27 14.70 5.59 -12.47
CA TYR A 27 14.49 7.02 -12.25
C TYR A 27 15.60 7.70 -11.43
N LYS A 28 16.66 6.96 -11.07
CA LYS A 28 17.80 7.46 -10.26
C LYS A 28 17.33 8.11 -8.95
N LEU A 29 16.48 7.41 -8.20
CA LEU A 29 15.91 7.87 -6.94
C LEU A 29 16.62 7.25 -5.73
N ASP A 30 16.39 7.83 -4.55
CA ASP A 30 16.88 7.28 -3.29
C ASP A 30 16.16 5.95 -2.97
N ARG A 31 16.82 4.84 -3.31
CA ARG A 31 16.32 3.48 -3.08
C ARG A 31 16.02 3.22 -1.61
N ASP A 32 16.88 3.66 -0.71
CA ASP A 32 16.78 3.32 0.71
C ASP A 32 15.62 4.06 1.35
N LEU A 33 15.41 5.33 0.96
CA LEU A 33 14.24 6.09 1.38
C LEU A 33 12.93 5.46 0.86
N ILE A 34 12.91 5.03 -0.41
CA ILE A 34 11.72 4.37 -0.99
C ILE A 34 11.42 3.06 -0.25
N LEU A 35 12.41 2.18 -0.09
CA LEU A 35 12.22 0.91 0.60
C LEU A 35 11.80 1.11 2.06
N THR A 36 12.43 2.07 2.76
CA THR A 36 12.02 2.44 4.11
C THR A 36 10.56 2.86 4.14
N GLY A 37 10.15 3.76 3.24
CA GLY A 37 8.77 4.19 3.09
C GLY A 37 7.81 3.03 2.86
N ILE A 38 8.14 2.09 1.96
CA ILE A 38 7.32 0.91 1.68
C ILE A 38 7.21 -0.01 2.89
N LEU A 39 8.27 -0.22 3.65
CA LEU A 39 8.25 -1.09 4.82
C LEU A 39 7.36 -0.52 5.94
N VAL A 40 7.29 0.80 6.08
CA VAL A 40 6.62 1.44 7.23
C VAL A 40 5.30 2.14 6.90
N HIS A 41 4.92 2.31 5.64
CA HIS A 41 3.76 3.13 5.26
C HIS A 41 2.44 2.72 5.94
N ASP A 42 2.25 1.41 6.15
CA ASP A 42 1.05 0.78 6.72
C ASP A 42 1.37 -0.02 7.99
N ILE A 43 2.53 0.19 8.64
CA ILE A 43 2.94 -0.60 9.83
C ILE A 43 1.95 -0.45 11.00
N GLY A 44 1.22 0.65 11.05
CA GLY A 44 0.14 0.91 12.00
C GLY A 44 -1.00 -0.10 11.92
N LYS A 45 -1.16 -0.84 10.81
CA LYS A 45 -2.13 -1.94 10.71
C LYS A 45 -1.93 -3.01 11.78
N LEU A 46 -0.70 -3.19 12.26
CA LEU A 46 -0.36 -4.12 13.33
C LEU A 46 -0.97 -3.73 14.68
N ARG A 47 -1.33 -2.45 14.87
CA ARG A 47 -2.01 -1.94 16.08
C ARG A 47 -3.47 -1.53 15.80
N GLU A 48 -3.84 -1.34 14.54
CA GLU A 48 -5.20 -0.99 14.11
C GLU A 48 -6.15 -2.20 14.12
N ILE A 49 -5.64 -3.41 13.79
CA ILE A 49 -6.47 -4.60 13.57
C ILE A 49 -6.14 -5.68 14.62
N ASN A 50 -7.17 -6.21 15.29
CA ASN A 50 -7.05 -7.38 16.16
C ASN A 50 -6.90 -8.66 15.32
N TYR A 51 -6.04 -9.57 15.78
CA TYR A 51 -5.69 -10.82 15.09
C TYR A 51 -6.54 -12.03 15.53
N ASP A 52 -7.74 -11.79 16.08
CA ASP A 52 -8.66 -12.85 16.47
C ASP A 52 -9.29 -13.55 15.25
N TYR A 53 -10.13 -14.56 15.49
CA TYR A 53 -10.85 -15.30 14.44
C TYR A 53 -11.60 -14.40 13.46
N GLU A 54 -12.09 -13.25 13.95
CA GLU A 54 -12.64 -12.17 13.14
C GLU A 54 -11.77 -10.92 13.29
N SER A 55 -11.31 -10.37 12.17
CA SER A 55 -10.53 -9.13 12.17
C SER A 55 -11.44 -7.96 12.54
N THR A 56 -11.24 -7.41 13.74
CA THR A 56 -11.94 -6.20 14.23
C THR A 56 -10.96 -5.05 14.39
N LEU A 57 -11.45 -3.82 14.25
CA LEU A 57 -10.64 -2.63 14.53
C LEU A 57 -10.49 -2.42 16.04
N THR A 58 -9.28 -2.08 16.48
CA THR A 58 -9.03 -1.62 17.85
C THR A 58 -9.68 -0.26 18.10
N LYS A 59 -9.71 0.18 19.37
CA LYS A 59 -10.17 1.55 19.70
C LYS A 59 -9.33 2.60 18.95
N ASP A 60 -8.00 2.44 18.96
CA ASP A 60 -7.10 3.35 18.25
C ASP A 60 -7.28 3.23 16.73
N GLY A 61 -7.51 2.02 16.22
CA GLY A 61 -7.85 1.82 14.81
C GLY A 61 -9.09 2.58 14.37
N ASN A 62 -10.15 2.58 15.19
CA ASN A 62 -11.39 3.31 14.91
C ASN A 62 -11.26 4.84 15.05
N LEU A 63 -10.50 5.32 16.05
CA LEU A 63 -10.45 6.74 16.39
C LEU A 63 -9.29 7.51 15.75
N ILE A 64 -8.16 6.84 15.54
CA ILE A 64 -6.89 7.44 15.07
C ILE A 64 -6.57 6.96 13.65
N GLY A 65 -6.70 5.65 13.40
CA GLY A 65 -6.44 5.01 12.11
C GLY A 65 -4.95 4.76 11.84
N HIS A 66 -4.66 3.73 11.02
CA HIS A 66 -3.29 3.25 10.81
C HIS A 66 -2.31 4.28 10.27
N LEU A 67 -2.73 5.33 9.55
CA LEU A 67 -1.79 6.32 9.00
C LEU A 67 -1.06 7.07 10.11
N VAL A 68 -1.82 7.61 11.07
CA VAL A 68 -1.27 8.36 12.21
C VAL A 68 -0.51 7.40 13.12
N ILE A 69 -1.05 6.21 13.37
CA ILE A 69 -0.37 5.16 14.14
C ILE A 69 0.98 4.77 13.50
N SER A 70 1.04 4.61 12.17
CA SER A 70 2.28 4.29 11.44
C SER A 70 3.32 5.39 11.63
N ARG A 71 2.88 6.65 11.52
CA ARG A 71 3.74 7.82 11.74
C ARG A 71 4.27 7.85 13.18
N ASP A 72 3.41 7.57 14.17
CA ASP A 72 3.81 7.60 15.58
C ASP A 72 4.77 6.47 15.94
N ILE A 73 4.57 5.26 15.41
CA ILE A 73 5.54 4.14 15.53
C ILE A 73 6.92 4.58 15.00
N VAL A 74 6.97 5.18 13.82
CA VAL A 74 8.24 5.61 13.22
C VAL A 74 8.88 6.75 14.01
N LEU A 75 8.10 7.71 14.50
CA LEU A 75 8.60 8.79 15.36
C LEU A 75 9.21 8.23 16.65
N GLU A 76 8.49 7.31 17.32
CA GLU A 76 8.93 6.65 18.55
C GLU A 76 10.27 5.95 18.35
N GLU A 77 10.41 5.15 17.29
CA GLU A 77 11.66 4.43 17.01
C GLU A 77 12.80 5.36 16.58
N ALA A 78 12.52 6.39 15.78
CA ALA A 78 13.53 7.37 15.37
C ALA A 78 14.10 8.14 16.57
N ASN A 79 13.28 8.46 17.57
CA ASN A 79 13.71 9.16 18.79
C ASN A 79 14.65 8.32 19.67
N LYS A 80 14.64 6.99 19.53
CA LYS A 80 15.58 6.10 20.23
C LYS A 80 16.96 6.10 19.58
N ILE A 81 17.08 6.54 18.33
CA ILE A 81 18.34 6.57 17.60
C ILE A 81 19.07 7.90 17.86
N LYS A 82 20.24 7.82 18.50
CA LYS A 82 21.06 9.00 18.81
C LYS A 82 21.39 9.78 17.53
N LYS A 83 20.99 11.05 17.50
CA LYS A 83 21.22 12.00 16.39
C LYS A 83 20.59 11.55 15.06
N PHE A 84 19.41 10.93 15.07
CA PHE A 84 18.68 10.63 13.84
C PHE A 84 18.45 11.92 13.00
N PRO A 85 18.70 11.91 11.67
CA PRO A 85 18.57 13.11 10.86
C PRO A 85 17.11 13.59 10.76
N LYS A 86 16.82 14.79 11.29
CA LYS A 86 15.46 15.36 11.28
C LYS A 86 14.85 15.48 9.88
N GLY A 87 15.65 15.88 8.89
CA GLY A 87 15.19 16.00 7.51
C GLY A 87 14.81 14.65 6.89
N LEU A 88 15.50 13.57 7.27
CA LEU A 88 15.15 12.22 6.84
C LEU A 88 13.85 11.75 7.49
N LEU A 89 13.67 12.00 8.79
CA LEU A 89 12.45 11.67 9.52
C LEU A 89 11.22 12.32 8.87
N ILE A 90 11.28 13.63 8.60
CA ILE A 90 10.18 14.37 7.97
C ILE A 90 9.83 13.78 6.59
N LYS A 91 10.82 13.34 5.80
CA LYS A 91 10.55 12.67 4.52
C LYS A 91 9.82 11.35 4.72
N ILE A 92 10.22 10.53 5.69
CA ILE A 92 9.56 9.24 5.98
C ILE A 92 8.13 9.49 6.47
N GLU A 93 7.91 10.43 7.39
CA GLU A 93 6.58 10.83 7.85
C GLU A 93 5.70 11.29 6.67
N HIS A 94 6.24 12.10 5.76
CA HIS A 94 5.51 12.56 4.57
C HIS A 94 5.11 11.39 3.66
N ILE A 95 5.99 10.41 3.44
CA ILE A 95 5.65 9.20 2.68
C ILE A 95 4.47 8.49 3.34
N ILE A 96 4.53 8.25 4.65
CA ILE A 96 3.45 7.59 5.41
C ILE A 96 2.13 8.35 5.26
N LEU A 97 2.14 9.68 5.39
CA LEU A 97 0.90 10.47 5.38
C LEU A 97 0.34 10.74 3.97
N SER A 98 1.13 10.56 2.91
CA SER A 98 0.72 10.86 1.53
C SER A 98 0.59 9.64 0.60
N HIS A 99 0.90 8.43 1.07
CA HIS A 99 0.93 7.25 0.20
C HIS A 99 -0.45 6.77 -0.27
N GLN A 100 -1.56 7.16 0.37
CA GLN A 100 -2.90 6.75 -0.05
C GLN A 100 -3.35 7.57 -1.27
N ALA A 101 -3.66 6.88 -2.37
CA ALA A 101 -4.37 7.47 -3.50
C ALA A 101 -5.89 7.35 -3.25
N LYS A 102 -6.60 8.47 -3.09
CA LYS A 102 -8.08 8.51 -3.11
C LYS A 102 -8.56 9.48 -4.18
N TYR A 103 -9.57 9.06 -4.93
CA TYR A 103 -10.12 9.74 -6.11
C TYR A 103 -10.77 11.10 -5.80
N ASN A 104 -11.16 11.36 -4.54
CA ASN A 104 -11.85 12.58 -4.12
C ASN A 104 -10.94 13.38 -3.17
N TRP A 105 -10.26 14.37 -3.72
CA TRP A 105 -8.97 14.89 -3.22
C TRP A 105 -9.00 16.12 -2.31
N ASN A 106 -10.13 16.52 -1.74
CA ASN A 106 -10.17 17.84 -1.07
C ASN A 106 -9.37 17.89 0.26
N ASN A 107 -9.10 16.76 0.93
CA ASN A 107 -8.53 16.75 2.29
C ASN A 107 -7.29 15.84 2.50
N SER A 108 -6.64 15.33 1.45
CA SER A 108 -5.50 14.40 1.61
C SER A 108 -4.16 15.05 1.26
N ILE A 109 -3.13 14.80 2.08
CA ILE A 109 -1.76 15.25 1.82
C ILE A 109 -1.26 14.56 0.54
N LYS A 110 -0.76 15.36 -0.42
CA LYS A 110 -0.22 14.85 -1.69
C LYS A 110 1.28 14.55 -1.58
N PRO A 111 1.81 13.54 -2.30
CA PRO A 111 3.25 13.35 -2.39
C PRO A 111 3.93 14.61 -2.90
N ALA A 112 4.98 15.06 -2.21
CA ALA A 112 5.62 16.36 -2.45
C ALA A 112 7.05 16.22 -3.00
N PHE A 113 7.51 15.00 -3.24
CA PHE A 113 8.82 14.68 -3.83
C PHE A 113 8.77 13.33 -4.54
N LYS A 114 9.78 13.05 -5.38
CA LYS A 114 9.79 11.93 -6.33
C LYS A 114 9.66 10.57 -5.65
N GLU A 115 10.37 10.35 -4.55
CA GLU A 115 10.31 9.10 -3.80
C GLU A 115 8.91 8.85 -3.21
N ALA A 116 8.29 9.87 -2.60
CA ALA A 116 6.91 9.75 -2.10
C ALA A 116 5.90 9.49 -3.21
N LEU A 117 6.05 10.16 -4.35
CA LEU A 117 5.18 9.95 -5.51
C LEU A 117 5.31 8.52 -6.05
N LEU A 118 6.53 8.00 -6.10
CA LEU A 118 6.78 6.63 -6.53
C LEU A 118 6.16 5.61 -5.57
N VAL A 119 6.29 5.80 -4.25
CA VAL A 119 5.66 4.93 -3.25
C VAL A 119 4.13 4.91 -3.42
N GLN A 120 3.48 6.07 -3.56
CA GLN A 120 2.04 6.15 -3.81
C GLN A 120 1.65 5.45 -5.12
N SER A 121 2.43 5.64 -6.18
CA SER A 121 2.15 5.07 -7.50
C SER A 121 2.28 3.55 -7.51
N ILE A 122 3.34 3.01 -6.88
CA ILE A 122 3.53 1.57 -6.70
C ILE A 122 2.39 0.98 -5.86
N LYS A 123 2.00 1.63 -4.76
CA LYS A 123 0.88 1.20 -3.89
C LYS A 123 -0.43 1.08 -4.66
N LEU A 124 -0.73 2.08 -5.50
CA LEU A 124 -1.94 2.10 -6.31
C LEU A 124 -1.92 1.00 -7.36
N MET A 125 -0.82 0.89 -8.12
CA MET A 125 -0.65 -0.13 -9.16
C MET A 125 -0.77 -1.54 -8.59
N ASP A 126 -0.03 -1.83 -7.52
CA ASP A 126 -0.03 -3.14 -6.85
C ASP A 126 -1.43 -3.51 -6.34
N GLY A 127 -2.13 -2.53 -5.73
CA GLY A 127 -3.51 -2.71 -5.31
C GLY A 127 -4.48 -3.01 -6.44
N GLN A 128 -4.39 -2.27 -7.54
CA GLN A 128 -5.24 -2.48 -8.71
C GLN A 128 -4.99 -3.85 -9.35
N LEU A 129 -3.73 -4.25 -9.51
CA LEU A 129 -3.40 -5.57 -10.06
C LEU A 129 -3.89 -6.70 -9.15
N ASN A 130 -3.68 -6.60 -7.83
CA ASN A 130 -4.19 -7.59 -6.89
C ASN A 130 -5.73 -7.72 -6.94
N VAL A 131 -6.47 -6.60 -7.04
CA VAL A 131 -7.93 -6.65 -7.17
C VAL A 131 -8.36 -7.27 -8.50
N MET A 132 -7.61 -7.04 -9.58
CA MET A 132 -7.86 -7.67 -10.87
C MET A 132 -7.63 -9.19 -10.80
N ASP A 133 -6.55 -9.63 -10.18
CA ASP A 133 -6.26 -11.06 -9.97
C ASP A 133 -7.34 -11.77 -9.15
N ILE A 134 -7.80 -11.13 -8.06
CA ILE A 134 -8.93 -11.64 -7.26
C ILE A 134 -10.19 -11.72 -8.12
N THR A 135 -10.48 -10.68 -8.90
CA THR A 135 -11.66 -10.67 -9.78
C THR A 135 -11.62 -11.83 -10.77
N PHE A 136 -10.47 -12.12 -11.37
CA PHE A 136 -10.33 -13.28 -12.27
C PHE A 136 -10.46 -14.61 -11.54
N ASN A 137 -9.95 -14.74 -10.32
CA ASN A 137 -10.03 -15.98 -9.55
C ASN A 137 -11.44 -16.28 -9.02
N GLU A 138 -12.23 -15.25 -8.74
CA GLU A 138 -13.60 -15.37 -8.21
C GLU A 138 -14.67 -15.44 -9.31
N ASP A 139 -14.33 -15.05 -10.54
CA ASP A 139 -15.26 -15.07 -11.67
C ASP A 139 -15.72 -16.50 -11.99
N ARG A 140 -17.04 -16.66 -12.18
CA ARG A 140 -17.68 -17.95 -12.49
C ARG A 140 -18.33 -17.96 -13.87
N GLU A 141 -18.15 -16.91 -14.65
CA GLU A 141 -18.78 -16.79 -15.95
C GLU A 141 -18.11 -17.72 -16.96
N SER A 142 -18.88 -18.34 -17.84
CA SER A 142 -18.32 -19.06 -18.99
C SER A 142 -17.90 -18.07 -20.09
N GLY A 143 -16.84 -18.37 -20.83
CA GLY A 143 -16.38 -17.58 -21.97
C GLY A 143 -15.22 -16.63 -21.64
N GLU A 144 -14.91 -15.74 -22.58
CA GLU A 144 -13.67 -14.95 -22.60
C GLU A 144 -13.69 -13.70 -21.71
N PHE A 145 -14.85 -13.32 -21.18
CA PHE A 145 -15.02 -12.08 -20.40
C PHE A 145 -15.67 -12.35 -19.04
N THR A 146 -15.26 -11.57 -18.04
CA THR A 146 -15.99 -11.48 -16.76
C THR A 146 -17.25 -10.64 -16.92
N ASN A 147 -18.21 -10.76 -15.99
CA ASN A 147 -19.33 -9.83 -15.94
C ASN A 147 -18.86 -8.42 -15.51
N HIS A 148 -19.64 -7.38 -15.83
CA HIS A 148 -19.32 -5.99 -15.48
C HIS A 148 -19.63 -5.62 -14.01
N PHE A 149 -20.26 -6.51 -13.24
CA PHE A 149 -20.58 -6.30 -11.82
C PHE A 149 -19.36 -6.56 -10.92
N ASN A 150 -18.18 -6.13 -11.34
CA ASN A 150 -16.93 -6.25 -10.59
C ASN A 150 -16.44 -4.89 -10.06
N TYR A 151 -15.24 -4.88 -9.46
CA TYR A 151 -14.61 -3.67 -8.92
C TYR A 151 -14.35 -2.59 -9.99
N PHE A 152 -13.95 -3.01 -11.20
CA PHE A 152 -13.55 -2.13 -12.30
C PHE A 152 -14.73 -1.62 -13.14
N LYS A 153 -15.95 -2.13 -12.88
CA LYS A 153 -17.18 -1.72 -13.58
C LYS A 153 -17.08 -1.84 -15.12
N THR A 154 -16.32 -2.83 -15.58
CA THR A 154 -16.15 -3.14 -17.00
C THR A 154 -15.98 -4.65 -17.18
N HIS A 155 -16.29 -5.17 -18.37
CA HIS A 155 -16.01 -6.56 -18.72
C HIS A 155 -14.50 -6.74 -18.84
N LEU A 156 -13.91 -7.65 -18.05
CA LEU A 156 -12.48 -7.92 -18.11
C LEU A 156 -12.23 -9.11 -19.02
N TYR A 157 -11.27 -8.98 -19.92
CA TYR A 157 -10.85 -10.05 -20.81
C TYR A 157 -9.98 -11.06 -20.05
N LYS A 158 -10.33 -12.35 -20.10
CA LYS A 158 -9.66 -13.44 -19.37
C LYS A 158 -8.39 -13.94 -20.04
N GLY A 159 -8.18 -13.62 -21.33
CA GLY A 159 -7.13 -14.23 -22.14
C GLY A 159 -7.51 -15.63 -22.62
N SER A 160 -6.99 -16.04 -23.78
CA SER A 160 -7.32 -17.31 -24.43
C SER A 160 -6.63 -18.54 -23.83
N ASP A 161 -5.57 -18.37 -23.04
CA ASP A 161 -4.71 -19.49 -22.64
C ASP A 161 -4.46 -19.49 -21.14
N GLY A 162 -4.69 -20.65 -20.52
CA GLY A 162 -4.42 -20.96 -19.12
C GLY A 162 -2.93 -20.98 -18.78
N THR A 163 -2.25 -19.84 -18.91
CA THR A 163 -0.95 -19.57 -18.30
C THR A 163 -1.14 -18.64 -17.13
N LYS A 164 -1.69 -19.20 -16.04
CA LYS A 164 -1.20 -18.91 -14.69
C LYS A 164 -0.26 -20.04 -14.31
#